data_AF-A0A7S2C5Z3-F1
#
_entry.id   AF-A0A7S2C5Z3-F1
#
_cell.length_a   1.000
_cell.length_b   1.000
_cell.length_c   1.000
_cell.angle_alpha   90.00
_cell.angle_beta   90.00
_cell.angle_gamma   90.00
#
_symmetry.space_group_name_H-M   'P 1'
#
loop_
_entity.id
_entity.type
_entity.pdbx_description
1 polymer ?
#
loop_
_entity_poly.entity_id
_entity_poly.type
_entity_poly.pdbx_seq_one_letter_code
_entity_poly.pdbx_strand_id
1 'polypeptide(L)'
;GGGSGGGSGGTGGGAGAGAGERLPERPDYRWLLIGGARTGQSWHKDPNGTSAWNLTLRGRKRWLFFPPKVIPPGVYPAGDGGHDYVTPTALAEWAREFYAEACRTPGFVETESGPGDVTFVPRGWWHMVLNVAPLTVAISHHFLSPAGLHTTLRLLRDTPCQVSGIDRRLARDALRSTSMTAVEREADDQARRTAAGVALHDRLMAALRERRPEALEAAETLLKEEELRRGPRGSTALKKIVAPEEAGASFTFCFG
;
A
#
# COMPACT_ATOMS: atom_id res chain seq x y z
N GLY A 1 -42.56 61.97 9.48
CA GLY A 1 -41.40 61.58 8.63
C GLY A 1 -41.40 60.07 8.57
N GLY A 2 -41.48 59.42 7.42
CA GLY A 2 -40.64 59.58 6.22
C GLY A 2 -39.46 58.61 6.38
N GLY A 3 -39.17 57.62 5.53
CA GLY A 3 -39.72 57.10 4.27
C GLY A 3 -39.42 55.58 4.20
N SER A 4 -40.23 54.76 3.53
CA SER A 4 -40.11 54.31 2.12
C SER A 4 -38.87 53.45 1.79
N GLY A 5 -39.12 52.22 1.35
CA GLY A 5 -38.15 51.36 0.65
C GLY A 5 -38.71 49.97 0.38
N GLY A 6 -39.47 49.82 -0.70
CA GLY A 6 -40.00 48.55 -1.20
C GLY A 6 -38.94 47.70 -1.92
N GLY A 7 -39.25 46.42 -2.13
CA GLY A 7 -38.41 45.52 -2.91
C GLY A 7 -38.87 44.07 -2.88
N SER A 8 -39.88 43.76 -3.70
CA SER A 8 -40.15 42.41 -4.20
C SER A 8 -38.99 41.93 -5.07
N GLY A 9 -38.50 40.70 -4.88
CA GLY A 9 -37.49 40.14 -5.78
C GLY A 9 -37.11 38.70 -5.47
N GLY A 10 -37.60 37.79 -6.30
CA GLY A 10 -36.86 36.60 -6.73
C GLY A 10 -36.71 35.46 -5.72
N THR A 11 -37.61 34.48 -5.81
CA THR A 11 -37.30 33.08 -5.49
C THR A 11 -36.22 32.59 -6.44
N GLY A 12 -34.96 32.84 -6.11
CA GLY A 12 -33.81 32.23 -6.74
C GLY A 12 -33.65 30.82 -6.21
N GLY A 13 -34.18 29.85 -6.94
CA GLY A 13 -33.84 28.45 -6.79
C GLY A 13 -32.32 28.29 -6.92
N GLY A 14 -31.65 28.10 -5.78
CA GLY A 14 -30.28 27.64 -5.74
C GLY A 14 -30.23 26.25 -6.33
N ALA A 15 -29.86 26.19 -7.61
CA ALA A 15 -29.60 25.00 -8.39
C ALA A 15 -28.83 23.98 -7.55
N GLY A 16 -29.29 22.73 -7.60
CA GLY A 16 -28.61 21.61 -6.97
C GLY A 16 -27.14 21.60 -7.39
N ALA A 17 -26.26 21.79 -6.42
CA ALA A 17 -24.91 21.29 -6.52
C ALA A 17 -25.06 19.77 -6.68
N GLY A 18 -24.85 19.29 -7.91
CA GLY A 18 -24.76 17.87 -8.18
C GLY A 18 -23.86 17.24 -7.14
N ALA A 19 -24.24 16.05 -6.65
CA ALA A 19 -23.40 15.27 -5.76
C ALA A 19 -22.12 14.92 -6.52
N GLY A 20 -21.16 15.83 -6.50
CA GLY A 20 -19.83 15.64 -7.06
C GLY A 20 -19.21 14.45 -6.36
N GLU A 21 -18.65 13.56 -7.17
CA GLU A 21 -17.94 12.37 -6.76
C GLU A 21 -16.95 12.73 -5.63
N ARG A 22 -17.22 12.27 -4.40
CA ARG A 22 -16.39 12.60 -3.24
C ARG A 22 -15.21 11.64 -3.22
N LEU A 23 -14.18 12.00 -3.98
CA LEU A 23 -12.92 11.25 -4.04
C LEU A 23 -12.34 11.04 -2.62
N PRO A 24 -11.77 9.86 -2.34
CA PRO A 24 -11.31 9.46 -1.00
C PRO A 24 -10.29 10.47 -0.45
N GLU A 25 -10.47 10.98 0.78
CA GLU A 25 -9.49 11.87 1.45
C GLU A 25 -8.10 11.23 1.56
N ARG A 26 -8.07 9.92 1.85
CA ARG A 26 -6.89 9.09 2.00
C ARG A 26 -7.27 7.60 1.85
N PRO A 27 -6.32 6.71 1.53
CA PRO A 27 -6.54 5.28 1.59
C PRO A 27 -6.84 4.76 3.00
N ASP A 28 -7.50 3.61 3.06
CA ASP A 28 -7.62 2.78 4.26
C ASP A 28 -6.21 2.42 4.78
N TYR A 29 -6.02 2.53 6.09
CA TYR A 29 -4.69 2.50 6.69
C TYR A 29 -4.64 1.94 8.11
N ARG A 30 -5.79 1.55 8.66
CA ARG A 30 -5.91 0.98 10.00
C ARG A 30 -6.87 -0.17 9.95
N TRP A 31 -6.48 -1.28 10.57
CA TRP A 31 -7.29 -2.48 10.62
C TRP A 31 -7.28 -3.07 12.02
N LEU A 32 -8.45 -3.50 12.48
CA LEU A 32 -8.59 -4.48 13.53
C LEU A 32 -8.57 -5.87 12.88
N LEU A 33 -7.59 -6.68 13.24
CA LEU A 33 -7.38 -8.01 12.69
C LEU A 33 -7.80 -9.04 13.73
N ILE A 34 -8.77 -9.87 13.38
CA ILE A 34 -9.26 -10.97 14.23
C ILE A 34 -9.21 -12.25 13.40
N GLY A 35 -8.54 -13.28 13.91
CA GLY A 35 -8.42 -14.55 13.20
C GLY A 35 -8.20 -15.73 14.14
N GLY A 36 -8.68 -16.90 13.71
CA GLY A 36 -8.47 -18.16 14.43
C GLY A 36 -7.16 -18.85 14.06
N ALA A 37 -6.87 -19.99 14.69
CA ALA A 37 -5.66 -20.77 14.40
C ALA A 37 -5.56 -21.14 12.91
N ARG A 38 -4.34 -21.07 12.37
CA ARG A 38 -3.97 -21.38 10.97
C ARG A 38 -4.52 -20.40 9.92
N THR A 39 -5.20 -19.34 10.33
CA THR A 39 -5.53 -18.22 9.44
C THR A 39 -4.36 -17.24 9.36
N GLY A 40 -4.36 -16.32 8.39
CA GLY A 40 -3.21 -15.47 8.16
C GLY A 40 -3.30 -14.67 6.87
N GLN A 41 -2.18 -14.08 6.48
CA GLN A 41 -2.00 -13.44 5.17
C GLN A 41 -0.82 -14.08 4.47
N SER A 42 -1.01 -14.46 3.20
CA SER A 42 0.03 -15.01 2.32
C SER A 42 1.11 -13.96 2.02
N TRP A 43 2.15 -14.35 1.29
CA TRP A 43 3.23 -13.44 0.93
C TRP A 43 2.72 -12.19 0.20
N HIS A 44 3.11 -11.03 0.72
CA HIS A 44 2.84 -9.76 0.08
C HIS A 44 3.85 -8.68 0.50
N LYS A 45 3.77 -7.54 -0.19
CA LYS A 45 4.34 -6.28 0.27
C LYS A 45 3.18 -5.35 0.60
N ASP A 46 3.37 -4.48 1.59
CA ASP A 46 2.37 -3.46 1.87
C ASP A 46 2.15 -2.56 0.64
N PRO A 47 0.88 -2.23 0.32
CA PRO A 47 0.56 -1.44 -0.86
C PRO A 47 1.02 0.01 -0.71
N ASN A 48 0.93 0.76 -1.81
CA ASN A 48 1.15 2.21 -1.82
C ASN A 48 2.55 2.66 -1.35
N GLY A 49 3.52 1.73 -1.23
CA GLY A 49 4.88 2.03 -0.75
C GLY A 49 4.96 2.35 0.75
N THR A 50 3.95 1.97 1.53
CA THR A 50 3.91 2.25 2.98
C THR A 50 4.81 1.30 3.79
N SER A 51 5.15 1.72 5.01
CA SER A 51 5.56 0.79 6.08
C SER A 51 4.36 0.54 7.00
N ALA A 52 4.44 -0.50 7.82
CA ALA A 52 3.38 -0.83 8.77
C ALA A 52 3.92 -1.11 10.18
N TRP A 53 3.06 -0.97 11.17
CA TRP A 53 3.25 -1.56 12.48
C TRP A 53 2.04 -2.40 12.85
N ASN A 54 2.27 -3.50 13.57
CA ASN A 54 1.26 -4.43 14.02
C ASN A 54 1.41 -4.69 15.52
N LEU A 55 0.41 -4.29 16.31
CA LEU A 55 0.35 -4.55 17.74
C LEU A 55 -0.53 -5.77 17.99
N THR A 56 0.06 -6.84 18.53
CA THR A 56 -0.71 -8.02 18.94
C THR A 56 -1.34 -7.77 20.30
N LEU A 57 -2.68 -7.80 20.36
CA LEU A 57 -3.46 -7.56 21.59
C LEU A 57 -3.77 -8.85 22.33
N ARG A 58 -4.02 -9.93 21.59
CA ARG A 58 -4.33 -11.26 22.12
C ARG A 58 -3.84 -12.33 21.16
N GLY A 59 -3.48 -13.50 21.69
CA GLY A 59 -3.06 -14.65 20.91
C GLY A 59 -1.60 -14.55 20.51
N ARG A 60 -1.27 -15.09 19.34
CA ARG A 60 0.10 -15.15 18.85
C ARG A 60 0.12 -15.15 17.33
N LYS A 61 1.06 -14.41 16.75
CA LYS A 61 1.35 -14.39 15.31
C LYS A 61 2.76 -14.87 15.07
N ARG A 62 2.93 -15.68 14.04
CA ARG A 62 4.21 -16.05 13.47
C ARG A 62 4.41 -15.29 12.17
N TRP A 63 5.53 -14.61 12.06
CA TRP A 63 5.87 -13.72 10.97
C TRP A 63 7.06 -14.27 10.21
N LEU A 64 6.98 -14.22 8.89
CA LEU A 64 8.03 -14.61 7.98
C LEU A 64 8.34 -13.42 7.09
N PHE A 65 9.62 -13.16 6.84
CA PHE A 65 10.08 -11.99 6.11
C PHE A 65 11.16 -12.33 5.09
N PHE A 66 11.15 -11.60 3.98
CA PHE A 66 12.29 -11.48 3.06
C PHE A 66 12.54 -10.00 2.72
N PRO A 67 13.81 -9.59 2.55
CA PRO A 67 14.14 -8.24 2.14
C PRO A 67 13.59 -7.93 0.74
N PRO A 68 13.39 -6.65 0.39
CA PRO A 68 12.66 -6.26 -0.83
C PRO A 68 13.17 -6.84 -2.16
N LYS A 69 14.47 -7.18 -2.21
CA LYS A 69 15.18 -7.69 -3.39
C LYS A 69 15.20 -9.22 -3.48
N VAL A 70 14.77 -9.93 -2.44
CA VAL A 70 14.71 -11.39 -2.41
C VAL A 70 13.26 -11.81 -2.56
N ILE A 71 12.95 -12.52 -3.65
CA ILE A 71 11.60 -13.04 -3.90
C ILE A 71 11.43 -14.30 -3.04
N PRO A 72 10.38 -14.39 -2.21
CA PRO A 72 10.13 -15.59 -1.41
C PRO A 72 9.89 -16.81 -2.30
N PRO A 73 10.35 -18.01 -1.91
CA PRO A 73 9.99 -19.25 -2.60
C PRO A 73 8.47 -19.41 -2.76
N GLY A 74 8.02 -19.83 -3.95
CA GLY A 74 6.61 -19.93 -4.31
C GLY A 74 5.92 -18.59 -4.64
N VAL A 75 6.66 -17.49 -4.73
CA VAL A 75 6.15 -16.21 -5.26
C VAL A 75 6.71 -15.99 -6.66
N TYR A 76 5.82 -15.73 -7.61
CA TYR A 76 6.16 -15.53 -9.01
C TYR A 76 5.66 -14.15 -9.47
N PRO A 77 6.55 -13.18 -9.70
CA PRO A 77 6.16 -11.87 -10.23
C PRO A 77 5.46 -11.99 -11.58
N ALA A 78 4.40 -11.21 -11.77
CA ALA A 78 3.65 -11.11 -13.02
C ALA A 78 3.82 -9.70 -13.62
N GLY A 79 3.99 -9.65 -14.95
CA GLY A 79 4.03 -8.41 -15.72
C GLY A 79 5.27 -7.52 -15.55
N ASP A 80 5.33 -6.49 -16.38
CA ASP A 80 6.41 -5.49 -16.38
C ASP A 80 6.11 -4.40 -15.34
N GLY A 81 6.54 -4.59 -14.10
CA GLY A 81 6.31 -3.58 -13.05
C GLY A 81 6.48 -4.06 -11.61
N GLY A 82 6.50 -5.37 -11.38
CA GLY A 82 6.83 -5.97 -10.07
C GLY A 82 5.82 -5.73 -8.95
N HIS A 83 4.63 -5.20 -9.27
CA HIS A 83 3.53 -5.00 -8.34
C HIS A 83 2.52 -6.15 -8.35
N ASP A 84 2.38 -6.84 -9.47
CA ASP A 84 1.55 -8.04 -9.60
C ASP A 84 2.41 -9.29 -9.41
N TYR A 85 1.85 -10.30 -8.75
CA TYR A 85 2.52 -11.57 -8.51
C TYR A 85 1.51 -12.66 -8.19
N VAL A 86 1.92 -13.90 -8.41
CA VAL A 86 1.16 -15.11 -8.08
C VAL A 86 1.84 -15.82 -6.91
N THR A 87 1.05 -16.27 -5.95
CA THR A 87 1.52 -17.04 -4.80
C THR A 87 0.42 -18.01 -4.34
N PRO A 88 0.77 -19.17 -3.74
CA PRO A 88 -0.22 -20.06 -3.15
C PRO A 88 -1.16 -19.29 -2.23
N THR A 89 -2.46 -19.41 -2.47
CA THR A 89 -3.48 -18.70 -1.68
C THR A 89 -3.60 -19.31 -0.28
N ALA A 90 -3.38 -20.62 -0.16
CA ALA A 90 -3.44 -21.33 1.11
C ALA A 90 -2.08 -21.30 1.84
N LEU A 91 -2.07 -20.77 3.06
CA LEU A 91 -0.86 -20.73 3.91
C LEU A 91 -0.28 -22.14 4.16
N ALA A 92 -1.16 -23.14 4.31
CA ALA A 92 -0.77 -24.53 4.55
C ALA A 92 -0.13 -25.19 3.32
N GLU A 93 -0.61 -24.86 2.12
CA GLU A 93 0.00 -25.31 0.86
C GLU A 93 1.40 -24.71 0.73
N TRP A 94 1.53 -23.40 0.94
CA TRP A 94 2.83 -22.75 0.91
C TRP A 94 3.79 -23.37 1.93
N ALA A 95 3.33 -23.58 3.17
CA ALA A 95 4.16 -24.15 4.22
C ALA A 95 4.64 -25.57 3.90
N ARG A 96 3.79 -26.39 3.26
CA ARG A 96 4.15 -27.75 2.87
C ARG A 96 5.21 -27.79 1.77
N GLU A 97 5.07 -26.93 0.77
CA GLU A 97 5.90 -27.00 -0.45
C GLU A 97 7.18 -26.16 -0.34
N PHE A 98 7.14 -25.01 0.32
CA PHE A 98 8.18 -23.99 0.18
C PHE A 98 8.87 -23.60 1.48
N TYR A 99 8.34 -23.94 2.67
CA TYR A 99 8.92 -23.49 3.94
C TYR A 99 10.36 -23.98 4.14
N ALA A 100 10.66 -25.24 3.82
CA ALA A 100 12.00 -25.78 3.97
C ALA A 100 13.02 -25.08 3.06
N GLU A 101 12.61 -24.68 1.85
CA GLU A 101 13.42 -23.87 0.95
C GLU A 101 13.59 -22.44 1.47
N ALA A 102 12.51 -21.83 1.97
CA ALA A 102 12.54 -20.50 2.57
C ALA A 102 13.55 -20.42 3.72
N CYS A 103 13.56 -21.40 4.63
CA CYS A 103 14.52 -21.48 5.74
C CYS A 103 15.99 -21.55 5.30
N ARG A 104 16.27 -22.04 4.09
CA ARG A 104 17.63 -22.11 3.53
C ARG A 104 17.97 -20.90 2.64
N THR A 105 17.00 -20.05 2.36
CA THR A 105 17.17 -18.90 1.46
C THR A 105 17.79 -17.73 2.21
N PRO A 106 18.90 -17.14 1.73
CA PRO A 106 19.53 -16.00 2.40
C PRO A 106 18.55 -14.81 2.60
N GLY A 107 18.60 -14.21 3.79
CA GLY A 107 17.73 -13.10 4.15
C GLY A 107 16.34 -13.50 4.66
N PHE A 108 16.04 -14.80 4.77
CA PHE A 108 14.86 -15.27 5.48
C PHE A 108 14.93 -14.89 6.96
N VAL A 109 13.89 -14.22 7.46
CA VAL A 109 13.75 -13.89 8.88
C VAL A 109 12.40 -14.39 9.37
N GLU A 110 12.43 -15.08 10.52
CA GLU A 110 11.23 -15.58 11.18
C GLU A 110 11.18 -15.08 12.62
N THR A 111 9.99 -14.67 13.06
CA THR A 111 9.78 -14.20 14.44
C THR A 111 8.34 -14.46 14.88
N GLU A 112 8.10 -14.33 16.18
CA GLU A 112 6.76 -14.40 16.76
C GLU A 112 6.45 -13.13 17.53
N SER A 113 5.17 -12.75 17.55
CA SER A 113 4.64 -11.68 18.39
C SER A 113 3.49 -12.21 19.23
N GLY A 114 3.54 -11.93 20.53
CA GLY A 114 2.50 -12.20 21.52
C GLY A 114 1.84 -10.91 22.01
N PRO A 115 0.97 -11.00 23.03
CA PRO A 115 0.25 -9.84 23.56
C PRO A 115 1.21 -8.76 24.07
N GLY A 116 1.07 -7.53 23.55
CA GLY A 116 1.92 -6.39 23.89
C GLY A 116 3.06 -6.12 22.90
N ASP A 117 3.43 -7.09 22.06
CA ASP A 117 4.50 -6.95 21.09
C ASP A 117 4.06 -6.11 19.88
N VAL A 118 4.97 -5.27 19.39
CA VAL A 118 4.80 -4.50 18.15
C VAL A 118 5.78 -4.98 17.10
N THR A 119 5.25 -5.53 16.00
CA THR A 119 6.04 -5.87 14.82
C THR A 119 6.06 -4.68 13.86
N PHE A 120 7.26 -4.20 13.52
CA PHE A 120 7.44 -3.19 12.48
C PHE A 120 7.77 -3.85 11.14
N VAL A 121 7.06 -3.49 10.08
CA VAL A 121 7.26 -3.97 8.71
C VAL A 121 7.80 -2.82 7.86
N PRO A 122 9.09 -2.81 7.50
CA PRO A 122 9.64 -1.75 6.68
C PRO A 122 9.11 -1.83 5.25
N ARG A 123 8.97 -0.67 4.57
CA ARG A 123 8.41 -0.63 3.21
C ARG A 123 9.11 -1.62 2.28
N GLY A 124 8.31 -2.26 1.44
CA GLY A 124 8.78 -3.13 0.37
C GLY A 124 9.29 -4.51 0.83
N TRP A 125 9.35 -4.78 2.14
CA TRP A 125 9.66 -6.11 2.64
C TRP A 125 8.52 -7.06 2.32
N TRP A 126 8.89 -8.23 1.83
CA TRP A 126 7.97 -9.34 1.69
C TRP A 126 7.67 -9.89 3.07
N HIS A 127 6.40 -10.14 3.34
CA HIS A 127 5.99 -10.75 4.59
C HIS A 127 4.78 -11.67 4.46
N MET A 128 4.75 -12.68 5.31
CA MET A 128 3.65 -13.64 5.48
C MET A 128 3.39 -13.79 6.98
N VAL A 129 2.12 -13.93 7.36
CA VAL A 129 1.71 -13.95 8.76
C VAL A 129 0.77 -15.10 9.00
N LEU A 130 1.02 -15.87 10.06
CA LEU A 130 0.16 -16.95 10.53
C LEU A 130 -0.31 -16.68 11.95
N ASN A 131 -1.61 -16.80 12.19
CA ASN A 131 -2.19 -16.84 13.53
C ASN A 131 -2.03 -18.26 14.07
N VAL A 132 -1.20 -18.43 15.10
CA VAL A 132 -0.89 -19.76 15.66
C VAL A 132 -1.73 -20.10 16.90
N ALA A 133 -2.33 -19.10 17.54
CA ALA A 133 -3.25 -19.30 18.67
C ALA A 133 -4.70 -19.56 18.20
N PRO A 134 -5.56 -20.18 19.05
CA PRO A 134 -6.98 -20.40 18.73
C PRO A 134 -7.75 -19.11 18.37
N LEU A 135 -7.37 -17.99 19.00
CA LEU A 135 -7.85 -16.65 18.69
C LEU A 135 -6.69 -15.67 18.78
N THR A 136 -6.48 -14.91 17.72
CA THR A 136 -5.54 -13.81 17.64
C THR A 136 -6.28 -12.51 17.32
N VAL A 137 -5.97 -11.45 18.08
CA VAL A 137 -6.49 -10.10 17.88
C VAL A 137 -5.31 -9.14 17.80
N ALA A 138 -5.29 -8.28 16.79
CA ALA A 138 -4.24 -7.30 16.59
C ALA A 138 -4.75 -6.02 15.93
N ILE A 139 -4.00 -4.93 16.09
CA ILE A 139 -4.21 -3.68 15.35
C ILE A 139 -3.04 -3.51 14.39
N SER A 140 -3.32 -3.22 13.12
CA SER A 140 -2.30 -2.92 12.11
C SER A 140 -2.53 -1.55 11.52
N HIS A 141 -1.51 -0.70 11.49
CA HIS A 141 -1.57 0.59 10.83
C HIS A 141 -0.46 0.75 9.79
N HIS A 142 -0.82 1.26 8.61
CA HIS A 142 0.13 1.65 7.58
C HIS A 142 0.41 3.15 7.69
N PHE A 143 1.65 3.52 7.41
CA PHE A 143 2.10 4.90 7.45
C PHE A 143 3.16 5.20 6.39
N LEU A 144 3.24 6.49 6.06
CA LEU A 144 4.28 7.05 5.20
C LEU A 144 5.33 7.69 6.09
N SER A 145 6.56 7.19 6.00
CA SER A 145 7.73 7.84 6.59
C SER A 145 8.39 8.74 5.55
N PRO A 146 9.13 9.78 5.95
CA PRO A 146 9.92 10.59 5.02
C PRO A 146 10.85 9.74 4.13
N ALA A 147 11.45 8.70 4.71
CA ALA A 147 12.33 7.77 4.00
C ALA A 147 11.61 6.95 2.89
N GLY A 148 10.29 6.74 3.02
CA GLY A 148 9.48 6.03 2.03
C GLY A 148 8.72 6.93 1.06
N LEU A 149 8.70 8.24 1.31
CA LEU A 149 7.80 9.17 0.63
C LEU A 149 8.01 9.19 -0.89
N HIS A 150 9.26 9.19 -1.37
CA HIS A 150 9.58 9.14 -2.80
C HIS A 150 8.93 7.93 -3.49
N THR A 151 8.92 6.76 -2.86
CA THR A 151 8.35 5.54 -3.46
C THR A 151 6.83 5.71 -3.67
N THR A 152 6.14 6.29 -2.69
CA THR A 152 4.70 6.57 -2.78
C THR A 152 4.39 7.66 -3.80
N LEU A 153 5.17 8.74 -3.83
CA LEU A 153 5.01 9.79 -4.84
C LEU A 153 5.20 9.22 -6.25
N ARG A 154 6.20 8.37 -6.46
CA ARG A 154 6.43 7.69 -7.73
C ARG A 154 5.25 6.80 -8.11
N LEU A 155 4.72 6.00 -7.18
CA LEU A 155 3.56 5.14 -7.43
C LEU A 155 2.32 5.97 -7.79
N LEU A 156 2.03 7.03 -7.04
CA LEU A 156 0.88 7.89 -7.30
C LEU A 156 1.00 8.64 -8.63
N ARG A 157 2.22 9.00 -9.05
CA ARG A 157 2.50 9.67 -10.33
C ARG A 157 2.46 8.70 -11.51
N ASP A 158 3.16 7.57 -11.39
CA ASP A 158 3.42 6.66 -12.52
C ASP A 158 2.32 5.61 -12.69
N THR A 159 1.70 5.16 -11.60
CA THR A 159 0.63 4.14 -11.59
C THR A 159 -0.54 4.50 -10.67
N PRO A 160 -1.20 5.67 -10.88
CA PRO A 160 -2.29 6.16 -10.02
C PRO A 160 -3.47 5.18 -9.88
N CYS A 161 -3.70 4.32 -10.88
CA CYS A 161 -4.74 3.30 -10.84
C CYS A 161 -4.47 2.15 -9.87
N GLN A 162 -3.20 1.92 -9.48
CA GLN A 162 -2.79 0.81 -8.62
C GLN A 162 -2.87 1.14 -7.12
N VAL A 163 -3.44 2.29 -6.76
CA VAL A 163 -3.63 2.67 -5.36
C VAL A 163 -4.63 1.72 -4.69
N SER A 164 -4.19 1.07 -3.62
CA SER A 164 -5.04 0.19 -2.81
C SER A 164 -5.70 0.96 -1.67
N GLY A 165 -6.83 0.44 -1.17
CA GLY A 165 -7.51 0.98 0.01
C GLY A 165 -8.49 2.13 -0.28
N ILE A 166 -8.93 2.27 -1.53
CA ILE A 166 -9.89 3.30 -1.96
C ILE A 166 -11.25 2.72 -2.39
N ASP A 167 -11.36 1.39 -2.53
CA ASP A 167 -12.49 0.70 -3.16
C ASP A 167 -13.82 0.95 -2.45
N ARG A 168 -13.84 0.96 -1.11
CA ARG A 168 -15.07 1.22 -0.31
C ARG A 168 -15.67 2.61 -0.56
N ARG A 169 -14.89 3.55 -1.09
CA ARG A 169 -15.32 4.92 -1.38
C ARG A 169 -15.76 5.02 -2.84
N LEU A 170 -15.03 4.39 -3.76
CA LEU A 170 -15.41 4.29 -5.17
C LEU A 170 -16.70 3.47 -5.40
N ALA A 171 -16.85 2.33 -4.72
CA ALA A 171 -17.99 1.43 -4.88
C ALA A 171 -19.32 2.04 -4.41
N ARG A 172 -19.29 3.00 -3.48
CA ARG A 172 -20.49 3.72 -3.01
C ARG A 172 -21.12 4.57 -4.12
N ASP A 173 -20.31 5.00 -5.08
CA ASP A 173 -20.72 5.90 -6.16
C ASP A 173 -21.12 5.12 -7.43
N ALA A 174 -20.59 3.90 -7.62
CA ALA A 174 -20.86 3.02 -8.76
C ALA A 174 -22.26 2.37 -8.78
N LEU A 175 -22.99 2.38 -7.67
CA LEU A 175 -24.35 1.78 -7.54
C LEU A 175 -25.44 2.46 -8.40
N ARG A 176 -25.08 3.40 -9.28
CA ARG A 176 -26.00 4.23 -10.07
C ARG A 176 -26.06 3.87 -11.57
N SER A 177 -25.30 2.89 -12.06
CA SER A 177 -25.26 2.52 -13.48
C SER A 177 -25.59 1.04 -13.68
N THR A 178 -26.80 0.73 -14.18
CA THR A 178 -27.31 -0.65 -14.29
C THR A 178 -27.19 -1.24 -15.71
N SER A 179 -26.51 -0.57 -16.64
CA SER A 179 -26.45 -1.00 -18.06
C SER A 179 -25.05 -0.90 -18.65
N MET A 180 -24.11 -1.67 -18.12
CA MET A 180 -22.73 -1.79 -18.64
C MET A 180 -22.35 -3.26 -18.82
N THR A 181 -21.55 -3.54 -19.84
CA THR A 181 -20.88 -4.83 -20.05
C THR A 181 -19.74 -5.04 -19.04
N ALA A 182 -19.18 -6.24 -18.96
CA ALA A 182 -18.04 -6.52 -18.07
C ALA A 182 -16.80 -5.69 -18.43
N VAL A 183 -16.51 -5.56 -19.73
CA VAL A 183 -15.37 -4.77 -20.26
C VAL A 183 -15.55 -3.29 -19.95
N GLU A 184 -16.76 -2.75 -20.16
CA GLU A 184 -17.05 -1.35 -19.83
C GLU A 184 -16.94 -1.09 -18.33
N ARG A 185 -17.42 -2.01 -17.48
CA ARG A 185 -17.26 -1.90 -16.02
C ARG A 185 -15.80 -1.88 -15.59
N GLU A 186 -14.97 -2.71 -16.20
CA GLU A 186 -13.54 -2.77 -15.90
C GLU A 186 -12.82 -1.49 -16.33
N ALA A 187 -13.08 -1.01 -17.55
CA ALA A 187 -12.52 0.25 -18.05
C ALA A 187 -12.94 1.45 -17.18
N ASP A 188 -14.20 1.49 -16.75
CA ASP A 188 -14.77 2.51 -15.88
C ASP A 188 -14.23 2.44 -14.44
N ASP A 189 -14.06 1.24 -13.87
CA ASP A 189 -13.37 1.07 -12.58
C ASP A 189 -11.91 1.55 -12.65
N GLN A 190 -11.21 1.18 -13.73
CA GLN A 190 -9.83 1.61 -13.95
C GLN A 190 -9.73 3.14 -14.10
N ALA A 191 -10.66 3.78 -14.81
CA ALA A 191 -10.73 5.23 -14.97
C ALA A 191 -10.97 5.92 -13.61
N ARG A 192 -11.93 5.43 -12.81
CA ARG A 192 -12.20 5.94 -11.46
C ARG A 192 -10.99 5.80 -10.53
N ARG A 193 -10.33 4.64 -10.52
CA ARG A 193 -9.10 4.43 -9.74
C ARG A 193 -8.02 5.41 -10.15
N THR A 194 -7.82 5.60 -11.46
CA THR A 194 -6.85 6.56 -12.01
C THR A 194 -7.15 7.98 -11.50
N ALA A 195 -8.38 8.45 -11.63
CA ALA A 195 -8.79 9.78 -11.17
C ALA A 195 -8.59 9.95 -9.66
N ALA A 196 -8.95 8.94 -8.87
CA ALA A 196 -8.74 8.95 -7.42
C ALA A 196 -7.26 8.97 -7.02
N GLY A 197 -6.41 8.21 -7.72
CA GLY A 197 -4.96 8.19 -7.52
C GLY A 197 -4.31 9.54 -7.83
N VAL A 198 -4.68 10.17 -8.96
CA VAL A 198 -4.22 11.52 -9.34
C VAL A 198 -4.67 12.55 -8.31
N ALA A 199 -5.94 12.54 -7.90
CA ALA A 199 -6.42 13.47 -6.88
C ALA A 199 -5.72 13.26 -5.52
N LEU A 200 -5.37 12.02 -5.17
CA LEU A 200 -4.58 11.72 -3.97
C LEU A 200 -3.15 12.24 -4.08
N HIS A 201 -2.50 12.07 -5.24
CA HIS A 201 -1.20 12.66 -5.54
C HIS A 201 -1.20 14.16 -5.30
N ASP A 202 -2.13 14.89 -5.92
CA ASP A 202 -2.14 16.35 -5.91
C ASP A 202 -2.37 16.91 -4.51
N ARG A 203 -3.28 16.29 -3.74
CA ARG A 203 -3.51 16.67 -2.35
C ARG A 203 -2.32 16.36 -1.45
N LEU A 204 -1.67 15.22 -1.64
CA LEU A 204 -0.47 14.88 -0.89
C LEU A 204 0.64 15.90 -1.19
N MET A 205 0.86 16.25 -2.47
CA MET A 205 1.83 17.26 -2.88
C MET A 205 1.52 18.63 -2.28
N ALA A 206 0.26 19.08 -2.34
CA ALA A 206 -0.17 20.34 -1.73
C ALA A 206 0.08 20.36 -0.22
N ALA A 207 -0.34 19.31 0.50
CA ALA A 207 -0.15 19.19 1.93
C ALA A 207 1.34 19.13 2.34
N LEU A 208 2.20 18.49 1.53
CA LEU A 208 3.63 18.43 1.77
C LEU A 208 4.29 19.79 1.57
N ARG A 209 3.96 20.51 0.48
CA ARG A 209 4.47 21.87 0.22
C ARG A 209 4.13 22.82 1.36
N GLU A 210 2.90 22.73 1.87
CA GLU A 210 2.43 23.61 2.94
C GLU A 210 3.04 23.22 4.30
N ARG A 211 3.03 21.92 4.64
CA ARG A 211 3.25 21.48 6.02
C ARG A 211 4.61 20.85 6.28
N ARG A 212 5.29 20.33 5.26
CA ARG A 212 6.55 19.55 5.36
C ARG A 212 7.45 19.72 4.12
N PRO A 213 7.80 20.95 3.71
CA PRO A 213 8.53 21.19 2.46
C PRO A 213 9.89 20.50 2.42
N GLU A 214 10.62 20.45 3.53
CA GLU A 214 11.89 19.73 3.65
C GLU A 214 11.78 18.21 3.40
N ALA A 215 10.66 17.59 3.79
CA ALA A 215 10.44 16.16 3.51
C ALA A 215 10.14 15.93 2.02
N LEU A 216 9.47 16.89 1.37
CA LEU A 216 9.20 16.85 -0.06
C LEU A 216 10.49 16.99 -0.87
N GLU A 217 11.33 17.97 -0.54
CA GLU A 217 12.61 18.20 -1.22
C GLU A 217 13.53 16.97 -1.13
N ALA A 218 13.62 16.36 0.06
CA ALA A 218 14.36 15.12 0.25
C ALA A 218 13.80 13.97 -0.60
N ALA A 219 12.47 13.84 -0.68
CA ALA A 219 11.83 12.83 -1.51
C ALA A 219 12.08 13.06 -3.01
N GLU A 220 11.98 14.30 -3.49
CA GLU A 220 12.27 14.66 -4.89
C GLU A 220 13.74 14.42 -5.26
N THR A 221 14.66 14.64 -4.31
CA THR A 221 16.09 14.33 -4.50
C THR A 221 16.30 12.83 -4.68
N LEU A 222 15.71 12.01 -3.81
CA LEU A 222 15.77 10.55 -3.93
C LEU A 222 15.15 10.04 -5.23
N LEU A 223 14.04 10.63 -5.68
CA LEU A 223 13.42 10.30 -6.97
C LEU A 223 14.39 10.54 -8.13
N LYS A 224 15.02 11.71 -8.18
CA LYS A 224 15.99 12.06 -9.22
C LYS A 224 17.16 11.08 -9.21
N GLU A 225 17.69 10.72 -8.04
CA GLU A 225 18.75 9.73 -7.94
C GLU A 225 18.32 8.34 -8.44
N GLU A 226 17.11 7.87 -8.10
CA GLU A 226 16.57 6.60 -8.58
C GLU A 226 16.39 6.60 -10.10
N GLU A 227 15.89 7.70 -10.66
CA GLU A 227 15.70 7.88 -12.10
C GLU A 227 17.04 7.88 -12.85
N LEU A 228 18.06 8.56 -12.31
CA LEU A 228 19.43 8.48 -12.85
C LEU A 228 19.99 7.05 -12.80
N ARG A 229 19.78 6.32 -11.70
CA ARG A 229 20.26 4.92 -11.57
C ARG A 229 19.57 3.97 -12.54
N ARG A 230 18.29 4.19 -12.85
CA ARG A 230 17.50 3.35 -13.77
C ARG A 230 17.85 3.58 -15.25
N GLY A 231 18.45 4.72 -15.59
CA GLY A 231 18.73 5.10 -16.98
C GLY A 231 17.45 5.47 -17.76
N PRO A 232 17.56 5.88 -19.04
CA PRO A 232 16.41 6.23 -19.86
C PRO A 232 15.43 5.04 -19.96
N ARG A 233 14.13 5.30 -19.79
CA ARG A 233 13.06 4.30 -20.00
C ARG A 233 13.19 3.77 -21.44
N GLY A 234 13.79 2.59 -21.64
CA GLY A 234 13.90 1.97 -22.98
C GLY A 234 15.15 1.10 -23.28
N SER A 235 16.14 0.99 -22.40
CA SER A 235 17.26 0.06 -22.62
C SER A 235 17.21 -1.10 -21.63
N THR A 236 16.52 -2.18 -22.00
CA THR A 236 16.66 -3.48 -21.34
C THR A 236 17.99 -4.10 -21.76
N ALA A 237 19.10 -3.52 -21.32
CA ALA A 237 20.38 -4.23 -21.35
C ALA A 237 20.33 -5.25 -20.20
N LEU A 238 20.20 -6.53 -20.56
CA LEU A 238 20.45 -7.68 -19.69
C LEU A 238 21.79 -7.48 -18.98
N LYS A 239 21.77 -6.91 -17.77
CA LYS A 239 22.95 -6.89 -16.92
C LYS A 239 23.08 -8.27 -16.31
N LYS A 240 24.12 -8.99 -16.71
CA LYS A 240 24.62 -10.21 -16.07
C LYS A 240 24.58 -10.01 -14.55
N ILE A 241 23.99 -10.97 -13.86
CA ILE A 241 24.02 -11.08 -12.40
C ILE A 241 25.49 -11.23 -12.01
N VAL A 242 26.10 -10.14 -11.52
CA VAL A 242 27.32 -10.19 -10.74
C VAL A 242 26.87 -10.16 -9.29
N ALA A 243 27.24 -11.18 -8.53
CA ALA A 243 26.93 -11.28 -7.11
C ALA A 243 27.45 -10.04 -6.38
N PRO A 244 26.61 -9.35 -5.57
CA PRO A 244 27.10 -8.26 -4.74
C PRO A 244 27.89 -8.81 -3.54
N GLU A 245 29.04 -8.19 -3.27
CA GLU A 245 29.85 -8.39 -2.05
C GLU A 245 28.99 -8.29 -0.78
N GLU A 246 29.33 -9.14 0.19
CA GLU A 246 28.74 -9.19 1.52
C GLU A 246 28.99 -7.89 2.29
N ALA A 247 28.05 -6.95 2.20
CA ALA A 247 27.90 -5.91 3.21
C ALA A 247 26.88 -6.41 4.25
N GLY A 248 27.38 -7.08 5.29
CA GLY A 248 26.60 -7.52 6.44
C GLY A 248 25.99 -6.33 7.19
N ALA A 249 24.75 -5.99 6.88
CA ALA A 249 23.90 -5.17 7.74
C ALA A 249 23.09 -6.11 8.65
N SER A 250 23.72 -6.61 9.72
CA SER A 250 23.01 -7.30 10.79
C SER A 250 22.24 -6.27 11.61
N PHE A 251 20.91 -6.30 11.57
CA PHE A 251 20.07 -5.61 12.56
C PHE A 251 19.79 -6.59 13.71
N THR A 252 20.43 -6.37 14.85
CA THR A 252 20.18 -7.11 16.09
C THR A 252 19.10 -6.38 16.89
N PHE A 253 17.96 -7.02 17.14
CA PHE A 253 17.02 -6.56 18.16
C PHE A 253 17.47 -7.12 19.52
N CYS A 254 17.81 -6.23 20.46
CA CYS A 254 17.96 -6.59 21.87
C CYS A 254 16.58 -6.75 22.50
N PHE A 255 16.29 -7.93 23.03
CA PHE A 255 15.24 -8.13 24.02
C PHE A 255 15.88 -7.98 25.40
N GLY A 256 15.32 -7.08 26.22
CA GLY A 256 15.50 -7.08 27.67
C GLY A 256 14.42 -7.90 28.34
#